data_AF-A0AAC9IT72-F1
#
_entry.id   AF-A0AAC9IT72-F1
#
_cell.length_a   1.000
_cell.length_b   1.000
_cell.length_c   1.000
_cell.angle_alpha   90.00
_cell.angle_beta   90.00
_cell.angle_gamma   90.00
#
_symmetry.space_group_name_H-M   'P 1'
#
loop_
_entity.id
_entity.type
_entity.pdbx_description
1 polymer ?
#
loop_
_entity_poly.entity_id
_entity_poly.type
_entity_poly.pdbx_seq_one_letter_code
_entity_poly.pdbx_strand_id
1 'polypeptide(L)'
;MNKELWAKIEAFQLDKWTDEYGFVLRLAKENLWTKHFTESAILEYKKFMYLAATSNQMVSPSDIVDIVWHQHLIFTQSYNRFCKLLGKDIQHIPSTHNRTEIDKFREAKEQTTTLYTKAFGEQPKEIWEYRTMYDSLRLKKSKLSDNGLLGISVVLVIALSIILFYPLRAIYREISSEVFLPFCIIIFIGLYIFMVRHCKTRIQEIITDSSYESFIFNLHPYEVMYLKNRGVSEGVIGTFHELIEQKNLKLEPKGRIRLIQSRIVKNREQAAVLKGIEETDIRDYEDLVNMLKTKPVFMNNKIVIDALFSYIRNSNKINQLIIQLLVTLGGMSFLAFMRIVIGISRDKPVFLISILTIVMIITTISTISAVSSSLIEKGILAYYQSRIIPKKAKENNWQWSYVEGGMAALGAALTTTVILSNSKHNNVFDSSNSWGTDSSSSSSSSHNTYSSDSGSSCGSSCGGCGGGGD
;
A
#
# COMPACT_ATOMS: atom_id res chain seq x y z
N MET A 1 -1.85 34.89 -18.17
CA MET A 1 -0.68 34.09 -17.76
C MET A 1 0.47 34.35 -18.72
N ASN A 2 1.68 34.60 -18.24
CA ASN A 2 2.89 34.64 -19.07
C ASN A 2 3.25 33.20 -19.46
N LYS A 3 2.95 32.83 -20.72
CA LYS A 3 3.12 31.46 -21.21
C LYS A 3 4.58 31.03 -21.31
N GLU A 4 5.49 31.94 -21.61
CA GLU A 4 6.92 31.63 -21.74
C GLU A 4 7.54 31.31 -20.38
N LEU A 5 7.25 32.13 -19.37
CA LEU A 5 7.70 31.88 -18.00
C LEU A 5 7.11 30.57 -17.46
N TRP A 6 5.81 30.33 -17.69
CA TRP A 6 5.17 29.08 -17.29
C TRP A 6 5.84 27.86 -17.94
N ALA A 7 6.12 27.90 -19.25
CA ALA A 7 6.79 26.79 -19.92
C ALA A 7 8.18 26.49 -19.34
N LYS A 8 8.95 27.52 -18.98
CA LYS A 8 10.25 27.37 -18.30
C LYS A 8 10.10 26.75 -16.91
N ILE A 9 9.09 27.17 -16.15
CA ILE A 9 8.77 26.63 -14.81
C ILE A 9 8.34 25.15 -14.90
N GLU A 10 7.44 24.86 -15.82
CA GLU A 10 6.90 23.50 -16.05
C GLU A 10 8.04 22.55 -16.43
N ALA A 11 8.94 22.97 -17.32
CA ALA A 11 10.10 22.19 -17.74
C ALA A 11 11.23 22.07 -16.69
N PHE A 12 11.22 22.88 -15.62
CA PHE A 12 12.28 22.88 -14.62
C PHE A 12 12.37 21.52 -13.90
N GLN A 13 13.54 20.88 -13.93
CA GLN A 13 13.82 19.63 -13.23
C GLN A 13 14.35 19.94 -11.82
N LEU A 14 13.63 19.47 -10.78
CA LEU A 14 13.97 19.71 -9.37
C LEU A 14 15.17 18.88 -8.89
N ASP A 15 15.46 17.76 -9.57
CA ASP A 15 16.58 16.86 -9.33
C ASP A 15 16.94 16.12 -10.64
N LYS A 16 18.02 15.33 -10.63
CA LYS A 16 18.33 14.44 -11.75
C LYS A 16 17.64 13.09 -11.53
N TRP A 17 17.24 12.44 -12.61
CA TRP A 17 16.60 11.12 -12.53
C TRP A 17 17.51 10.02 -11.99
N THR A 18 18.82 10.23 -12.06
CA THR A 18 19.87 9.32 -11.56
C THR A 18 20.15 9.47 -10.05
N ASP A 19 19.56 10.45 -9.39
CA ASP A 19 19.83 10.76 -7.99
C ASP A 19 19.01 9.82 -7.08
N GLU A 20 19.67 8.88 -6.42
CA GLU A 20 19.00 7.91 -5.52
C GLU A 20 18.37 8.58 -4.29
N TYR A 21 18.93 9.72 -3.88
CA TYR A 21 18.43 10.58 -2.80
C TYR A 21 17.94 11.94 -3.35
N GLY A 22 17.50 11.96 -4.60
CA GLY A 22 16.95 13.14 -5.26
C GLY A 22 15.66 13.63 -4.61
N PHE A 23 15.33 14.89 -4.88
CA PHE A 23 14.14 15.59 -4.38
C PHE A 23 12.87 14.75 -4.49
N VAL A 24 12.58 14.17 -5.66
CA VAL A 24 11.30 13.50 -5.92
C VAL A 24 11.18 12.17 -5.16
N LEU A 25 12.25 11.36 -5.17
CA LEU A 25 12.23 10.06 -4.48
C LEU A 25 12.17 10.25 -2.96
N ARG A 26 12.83 11.30 -2.44
CA ARG A 26 12.77 11.65 -1.04
C ARG A 26 11.37 12.13 -0.64
N LEU A 27 10.80 13.07 -1.40
CA LEU A 27 9.45 13.61 -1.19
C LEU A 27 8.41 12.48 -1.14
N ALA A 28 8.43 11.57 -2.11
CA ALA A 28 7.51 10.44 -2.16
C ALA A 28 7.68 9.49 -0.96
N LYS A 29 8.94 9.19 -0.59
CA LYS A 29 9.25 8.27 0.51
C LYS A 29 8.84 8.82 1.87
N GLU A 30 9.19 10.06 2.17
CA GLU A 30 8.93 10.68 3.49
C GLU A 30 7.42 10.89 3.74
N ASN A 31 6.65 11.13 2.68
CA ASN A 31 5.21 11.36 2.78
C ASN A 31 4.35 10.14 2.43
N LEU A 32 4.97 9.01 2.07
CA LEU A 32 4.29 7.79 1.61
C LEU A 32 3.32 8.06 0.46
N TRP A 33 3.73 8.91 -0.49
CA TRP A 33 2.92 9.30 -1.63
C TRP A 33 3.12 8.38 -2.83
N THR A 34 2.03 8.14 -3.54
CA THR A 34 2.09 7.46 -4.84
C THR A 34 2.83 8.32 -5.85
N LYS A 35 3.37 7.68 -6.88
CA LYS A 35 4.13 8.38 -7.92
C LYS A 35 3.30 9.44 -8.62
N HIS A 36 2.07 9.10 -9.02
CA HIS A 36 1.16 10.04 -9.66
C HIS A 36 0.80 11.21 -8.73
N PHE A 37 0.49 10.93 -7.46
CA PHE A 37 0.19 11.99 -6.50
C PHE A 37 1.39 12.92 -6.28
N THR A 38 2.60 12.36 -6.20
CA THR A 38 3.84 13.13 -6.06
C THR A 38 4.06 14.06 -7.27
N GLU A 39 3.87 13.55 -8.49
CA GLU A 39 3.98 14.33 -9.72
C GLU A 39 2.94 15.46 -9.77
N SER A 40 1.69 15.16 -9.40
CA SER A 40 0.60 16.15 -9.30
C SER A 40 0.91 17.22 -8.26
N ALA A 41 1.36 16.84 -7.06
CA ALA A 41 1.74 17.80 -6.00
C ALA A 41 2.89 18.72 -6.44
N ILE A 42 3.88 18.17 -7.15
CA ILE A 42 5.00 18.96 -7.72
C ILE A 42 4.50 19.96 -8.78
N LEU A 43 3.57 19.54 -9.64
CA LEU A 43 2.97 20.43 -10.64
C LEU A 43 2.21 21.58 -9.97
N GLU A 44 1.41 21.28 -8.95
CA GLU A 44 0.69 22.31 -8.18
C GLU A 44 1.62 23.25 -7.41
N TYR A 45 2.74 22.73 -6.89
CA TYR A 45 3.81 23.54 -6.32
C TYR A 45 4.42 24.50 -7.35
N LYS A 46 4.70 24.03 -8.57
CA LYS A 46 5.19 24.89 -9.66
C LYS A 46 4.19 25.99 -10.02
N LYS A 47 2.89 25.67 -10.06
CA LYS A 47 1.82 26.67 -10.26
C LYS A 47 1.80 27.69 -9.14
N PHE A 48 1.87 27.25 -7.88
CA PHE A 48 1.96 28.14 -6.72
C PHE A 48 3.17 29.09 -6.82
N MET A 49 4.34 28.58 -7.18
CA MET A 49 5.56 29.38 -7.33
C MET A 49 5.47 30.38 -8.49
N TYR A 50 4.77 30.03 -9.58
CA TYR A 50 4.43 31.00 -10.64
C TYR A 50 3.56 32.14 -10.10
N LEU A 51 2.53 31.84 -9.28
CA LEU A 51 1.69 32.87 -8.67
C LEU A 51 2.49 33.75 -7.70
N ALA A 52 3.34 33.14 -6.87
CA ALA A 52 4.21 33.87 -5.94
C ALA A 52 5.21 34.81 -6.66
N ALA A 53 5.71 34.38 -7.83
CA ALA A 53 6.62 35.16 -8.67
C ALA A 53 5.93 36.33 -9.39
N THR A 54 4.70 36.12 -9.86
CA THR A 54 3.99 37.07 -10.74
C THR A 54 2.97 37.96 -10.02
N SER A 55 2.63 37.64 -8.78
CA SER A 55 1.74 38.45 -7.95
C SER A 55 2.51 39.53 -7.16
N ASN A 56 1.88 40.70 -7.04
CA ASN A 56 2.31 41.78 -6.12
C ASN A 56 1.71 41.62 -4.71
N GLN A 57 0.83 40.62 -4.52
CA GLN A 57 0.15 40.31 -3.27
C GLN A 57 0.67 39.00 -2.68
N MET A 58 0.45 38.82 -1.39
CA MET A 58 0.80 37.59 -0.68
C MET A 58 -0.06 36.42 -1.18
N VAL A 59 0.56 35.26 -1.38
CA VAL A 59 -0.12 34.00 -1.68
C VAL A 59 0.19 32.99 -0.59
N SER A 60 -0.74 32.06 -0.37
CA SER A 60 -0.67 31.03 0.66
C SER A 60 -0.80 29.65 0.02
N PRO A 61 0.16 28.72 0.25
CA PRO A 61 0.06 27.36 -0.27
C PRO A 61 -1.04 26.56 0.45
N SER A 62 -1.47 25.44 -0.14
CA SER A 62 -2.18 24.40 0.61
C SER A 62 -1.19 23.57 1.43
N ASP A 63 -1.69 22.79 2.41
CA ASP A 63 -0.86 21.90 3.24
C ASP A 63 0.04 20.99 2.39
N ILE A 64 -0.47 20.44 1.29
CA ILE A 64 0.30 19.53 0.41
C ILE A 64 1.34 20.31 -0.40
N VAL A 65 0.98 21.46 -0.98
CA VAL A 65 1.93 22.32 -1.71
C VAL A 65 3.04 22.81 -0.77
N ASP A 66 2.68 23.10 0.47
CA ASP A 66 3.60 23.54 1.51
C ASP A 66 4.62 22.46 1.86
N ILE A 67 4.22 21.18 1.96
CA ILE A 67 5.15 20.04 2.12
C ILE A 67 6.18 20.01 0.98
N VAL A 68 5.74 20.18 -0.27
CA VAL A 68 6.65 20.20 -1.44
C VAL A 68 7.62 21.39 -1.37
N TRP A 69 7.12 22.57 -0.98
CA TRP A 69 7.93 23.77 -0.86
C TRP A 69 8.98 23.61 0.25
N HIS A 70 8.59 23.15 1.43
CA HIS A 70 9.49 22.87 2.55
C HIS A 70 10.60 21.89 2.15
N GLN A 71 10.25 20.81 1.45
CA GLN A 71 11.24 19.90 0.91
C GLN A 71 12.22 20.61 -0.03
N HIS A 72 11.74 21.52 -0.90
CA HIS A 72 12.59 22.16 -1.92
C HIS A 72 13.55 23.16 -1.28
N LEU A 73 13.16 23.83 -0.20
CA LEU A 73 14.03 24.72 0.58
C LEU A 73 15.28 23.99 1.11
N ILE A 74 15.17 22.70 1.43
CA ILE A 74 16.31 21.87 1.86
C ILE A 74 17.30 21.63 0.70
N PHE A 75 16.82 21.57 -0.54
CA PHE A 75 17.64 21.45 -1.74
C PHE A 75 18.08 22.84 -2.25
N THR A 76 18.81 23.57 -1.39
CA THR A 76 19.17 24.99 -1.55
C THR A 76 19.70 25.38 -2.93
N GLN A 77 20.58 24.57 -3.53
CA GLN A 77 21.11 24.82 -4.88
C GLN A 77 20.02 24.77 -5.95
N SER A 78 19.12 23.79 -5.89
CA SER A 78 17.98 23.69 -6.80
C SER A 78 17.02 24.86 -6.59
N TYR A 79 16.70 25.16 -5.33
CA TYR A 79 15.80 26.26 -4.96
C TYR A 79 16.30 27.60 -5.49
N ASN A 80 17.57 27.91 -5.28
CA ASN A 80 18.18 29.15 -5.75
C ASN A 80 18.17 29.26 -7.29
N ARG A 81 18.40 28.15 -8.01
CA ARG A 81 18.25 28.14 -9.48
C ARG A 81 16.81 28.38 -9.91
N PHE A 82 15.86 27.83 -9.17
CA PHE A 82 14.44 28.02 -9.46
C PHE A 82 14.01 29.48 -9.20
N CYS A 83 14.40 30.10 -8.08
CA CYS A 83 14.15 31.53 -7.82
C CYS A 83 14.77 32.44 -8.89
N LYS A 84 16.00 32.14 -9.34
CA LYS A 84 16.63 32.85 -10.46
C LYS A 84 15.83 32.74 -11.75
N LEU A 85 15.29 31.55 -12.06
CA LEU A 85 14.41 31.35 -13.21
C LEU A 85 13.10 32.14 -13.07
N LEU A 86 12.54 32.20 -11.87
CA LEU A 86 11.33 32.97 -11.55
C LEU A 86 11.56 34.49 -11.61
N GLY A 87 12.81 34.94 -11.50
CA GLY A 87 13.15 36.37 -11.44
C GLY A 87 12.79 37.04 -10.11
N LYS A 88 12.49 36.25 -9.07
CA LYS A 88 12.09 36.72 -7.75
C LYS A 88 12.55 35.73 -6.67
N ASP A 89 13.15 36.26 -5.62
CA ASP A 89 13.47 35.47 -4.43
C ASP A 89 12.22 35.29 -3.58
N ILE A 90 11.63 34.10 -3.64
CA ILE A 90 10.45 33.77 -2.84
C ILE A 90 10.91 33.39 -1.43
N GLN A 91 10.54 34.20 -0.44
CA GLN A 91 10.85 33.92 0.97
C GLN A 91 9.70 33.14 1.61
N HIS A 92 10.04 32.11 2.37
CA HIS A 92 9.07 31.38 3.18
C HIS A 92 8.91 32.06 4.53
N ILE A 93 7.66 32.41 4.89
CA ILE A 93 7.32 33.03 6.17
C ILE A 93 6.55 31.99 6.98
N PRO A 94 7.12 31.44 8.07
CA PRO A 94 6.42 30.49 8.91
C PRO A 94 5.14 31.09 9.49
N SER A 95 4.06 30.32 9.54
CA SER A 95 2.87 30.75 10.26
C SER A 95 3.16 30.82 11.75
N THR A 96 3.04 31.99 12.37
CA THR A 96 3.02 32.06 13.83
C THR A 96 1.60 31.74 14.29
N HIS A 97 1.44 31.02 15.41
CA HIS A 97 0.10 30.69 15.95
C HIS A 97 -0.60 31.91 16.57
N ASN A 98 -0.23 33.12 16.13
CA ASN A 98 -0.79 34.37 16.61
C ASN A 98 -2.18 34.59 15.98
N ARG A 99 -3.17 34.87 16.82
CA ARG A 99 -4.57 35.03 16.40
C ARG A 99 -4.75 36.20 15.43
N THR A 100 -3.86 37.19 15.45
CA THR A 100 -3.89 38.35 14.55
C THR A 100 -3.43 38.04 13.12
N GLU A 101 -2.76 36.92 12.88
CA GLU A 101 -2.30 36.52 11.54
C GLU A 101 -3.30 35.59 10.83
N ILE A 102 -4.27 35.02 11.57
CA ILE A 102 -5.27 34.10 11.02
C ILE A 102 -6.08 34.76 9.90
N ASP A 103 -6.52 36.00 10.09
CA ASP A 103 -7.28 36.73 9.07
C ASP A 103 -6.42 37.02 7.83
N LYS A 104 -5.12 37.35 8.01
CA LYS A 104 -4.19 37.57 6.89
C LYS A 104 -3.96 36.29 6.08
N PHE A 105 -3.77 35.15 6.74
CA PHE A 105 -3.59 33.87 6.04
C PHE A 105 -4.87 33.40 5.36
N ARG A 106 -6.04 33.68 5.94
CA ARG A 106 -7.34 33.42 5.28
C ARG A 106 -7.47 34.25 4.01
N GLU A 107 -7.21 35.55 4.09
CA GLU A 107 -7.24 36.44 2.93
C GLU A 107 -6.26 36.00 1.84
N ALA A 108 -5.01 35.68 2.22
CA ALA A 108 -4.01 35.17 1.28
C ALA A 108 -4.43 33.85 0.62
N LYS A 109 -5.15 32.97 1.33
CA LYS A 109 -5.70 31.73 0.77
C LYS A 109 -6.79 32.02 -0.28
N GLU A 110 -7.74 32.88 0.02
CA GLU A 110 -8.80 33.29 -0.90
C GLU A 110 -8.23 33.99 -2.15
N GLN A 111 -7.24 34.86 -1.95
CA GLN A 111 -6.50 35.49 -3.04
C GLN A 111 -5.76 34.46 -3.90
N THR A 112 -5.13 33.46 -3.28
CA THR A 112 -4.44 32.38 -4.01
C THR A 112 -5.42 31.59 -4.87
N THR A 113 -6.58 31.22 -4.34
CA THR A 113 -7.63 30.53 -5.11
C THR A 113 -8.10 31.38 -6.29
N THR A 114 -8.27 32.69 -6.10
CA THR A 114 -8.69 33.61 -7.17
C THR A 114 -7.62 33.72 -8.27
N LEU A 115 -6.36 33.94 -7.90
CA LEU A 115 -5.24 34.05 -8.84
C LEU A 115 -4.97 32.74 -9.56
N TYR A 116 -5.04 31.61 -8.85
CA TYR A 116 -4.93 30.29 -9.42
C TYR A 116 -6.04 30.05 -10.44
N THR A 117 -7.30 30.30 -10.09
CA THR A 117 -8.45 30.08 -10.98
C THR A 117 -8.32 30.86 -12.27
N LYS A 118 -7.87 32.12 -12.17
CA LYS A 118 -7.63 32.98 -13.32
C LYS A 118 -6.48 32.49 -14.22
N ALA A 119 -5.46 31.85 -13.66
CA ALA A 119 -4.27 31.43 -14.40
C ALA A 119 -4.37 30.00 -14.97
N PHE A 120 -4.92 29.07 -14.20
CA PHE A 120 -4.84 27.62 -14.44
C PHE A 120 -6.20 26.89 -14.41
N GLY A 121 -7.30 27.58 -14.07
CA GLY A 121 -8.62 26.96 -13.91
C GLY A 121 -8.84 26.38 -12.52
N GLU A 122 -9.70 25.37 -12.39
CA GLU A 122 -10.09 24.82 -11.08
C GLU A 122 -8.91 24.17 -10.33
N GLN A 123 -8.85 24.39 -9.03
CA GLN A 123 -7.86 23.77 -8.15
C GLN A 123 -8.23 22.30 -7.89
N PRO A 124 -7.31 21.33 -8.12
CA PRO A 124 -7.57 19.94 -7.77
C PRO A 124 -7.74 19.79 -6.26
N LYS A 125 -8.91 19.31 -5.82
CA LYS A 125 -9.27 19.18 -4.40
C LYS A 125 -8.30 18.31 -3.63
N GLU A 126 -7.80 17.26 -4.27
CA GLU A 126 -6.81 16.36 -3.69
C GLU A 126 -5.55 17.05 -3.17
N ILE A 127 -5.15 18.17 -3.78
CA ILE A 127 -3.94 18.91 -3.45
C ILE A 127 -4.25 20.20 -2.68
N TRP A 128 -5.35 20.89 -3.01
CA TRP A 128 -5.64 22.22 -2.47
C TRP A 128 -6.62 22.23 -1.29
N GLU A 129 -7.46 21.20 -1.14
CA GLU A 129 -8.47 21.12 -0.08
C GLU A 129 -8.03 20.18 1.06
N TYR A 130 -7.41 19.05 0.71
CA TYR A 130 -7.00 18.02 1.67
C TYR A 130 -5.65 18.32 2.33
N ARG A 131 -5.45 17.76 3.53
CA ARG A 131 -4.20 17.89 4.27
C ARG A 131 -3.21 16.78 3.91
N THR A 132 -3.74 15.60 3.61
CA THR A 132 -2.95 14.42 3.22
C THR A 132 -3.56 13.72 2.01
N MET A 133 -2.73 12.97 1.28
CA MET A 133 -3.17 12.11 0.16
C MET A 133 -4.34 11.18 0.56
N TYR A 134 -4.30 10.67 1.79
CA TYR A 134 -5.26 9.69 2.29
C TYR A 134 -6.64 10.27 2.61
N ASP A 135 -6.78 11.60 2.77
CA ASP A 135 -8.06 12.23 3.09
C ASP A 135 -9.10 12.02 1.97
N SER A 136 -8.66 11.84 0.72
CA SER A 136 -9.50 11.50 -0.44
C SER A 136 -10.27 10.18 -0.27
N LEU A 137 -9.74 9.25 0.54
CA LEU A 137 -10.38 7.97 0.84
C LEU A 137 -11.53 8.11 1.84
N ARG A 138 -11.61 9.23 2.57
CA ARG A 138 -12.63 9.50 3.61
C ARG A 138 -12.69 8.41 4.69
N LEU A 139 -11.55 7.79 4.99
CA LEU A 139 -11.42 6.75 6.00
C LEU A 139 -10.92 7.35 7.32
N LYS A 140 -11.77 7.33 8.34
CA LYS A 140 -11.34 7.71 9.69
C LYS A 140 -10.54 6.58 10.32
N LYS A 141 -9.43 6.91 10.97
CA LYS A 141 -8.62 5.96 11.74
C LYS A 141 -9.47 5.31 12.85
N SER A 142 -9.32 4.00 13.02
CA SER A 142 -9.96 3.27 14.11
C SER A 142 -9.39 3.68 15.46
N LYS A 143 -10.26 3.76 16.50
CA LYS A 143 -9.84 3.96 17.89
C LYS A 143 -9.31 2.69 18.53
N LEU A 144 -9.76 1.53 18.06
CA LEU A 144 -9.36 0.21 18.56
C LEU A 144 -8.30 -0.36 17.62
N SER A 145 -7.18 -0.81 18.19
CA SER A 145 -6.17 -1.59 17.49
C SER A 145 -6.60 -3.05 17.37
N ASP A 146 -6.01 -3.78 16.42
CA ASP A 146 -6.29 -5.20 16.19
C ASP A 146 -6.10 -6.04 17.47
N ASN A 147 -5.02 -5.81 18.22
CA ASN A 147 -4.75 -6.51 19.49
C ASN A 147 -5.76 -6.13 20.59
N GLY A 148 -6.16 -4.85 20.64
CA GLY A 148 -7.17 -4.39 21.58
C GLY A 148 -8.52 -5.03 21.31
N LEU A 149 -8.89 -5.19 20.03
CA LEU A 149 -10.11 -5.86 19.62
C LEU A 149 -10.10 -7.32 20.08
N LEU A 150 -9.02 -8.06 19.80
CA LEU A 150 -8.91 -9.46 20.19
C LEU A 150 -8.96 -9.64 21.72
N GLY A 151 -8.27 -8.78 22.48
CA GLY A 151 -8.29 -8.80 23.94
C GLY A 151 -9.70 -8.58 24.52
N ILE A 152 -10.43 -7.56 24.02
CA ILE A 152 -11.82 -7.30 24.43
C ILE A 152 -12.72 -8.51 24.12
N SER A 153 -12.51 -9.13 22.96
CA SER A 153 -13.29 -10.29 22.52
C SER A 153 -13.15 -11.48 23.46
N VAL A 154 -11.93 -11.78 23.91
CA VAL A 154 -11.65 -12.86 24.86
C VAL A 154 -12.31 -12.60 26.21
N VAL A 155 -12.19 -11.39 26.74
CA VAL A 155 -12.81 -11.00 28.02
C VAL A 155 -14.33 -11.11 27.93
N LEU A 156 -14.92 -10.66 26.82
CA LEU A 156 -16.36 -10.73 26.58
C LEU A 156 -16.85 -12.17 26.48
N VAL A 157 -16.11 -13.07 25.83
CA VAL A 157 -16.42 -14.50 25.79
C VAL A 157 -16.41 -15.12 27.20
N ILE A 158 -15.43 -14.78 28.04
CA ILE A 158 -15.36 -15.28 29.42
C ILE A 158 -16.56 -14.77 30.24
N ALA A 159 -16.84 -13.47 30.19
CA ALA A 159 -17.95 -12.87 30.92
C ALA A 159 -19.31 -13.45 30.48
N LEU A 160 -19.54 -13.57 29.16
CA LEU A 160 -20.78 -14.16 28.62
C LEU A 160 -20.91 -15.64 28.97
N SER A 161 -19.80 -16.39 29.03
CA SER A 161 -19.84 -17.81 29.44
C SER A 161 -20.42 -17.97 30.84
N ILE A 162 -20.04 -17.09 31.78
CA ILE A 162 -20.54 -17.11 33.16
C ILE A 162 -22.02 -16.72 33.21
N ILE A 163 -22.39 -15.63 32.53
CA ILE A 163 -23.76 -15.08 32.56
C ILE A 163 -24.75 -16.03 31.89
N LEU A 164 -24.38 -16.59 30.73
CA LEU A 164 -25.29 -17.39 29.91
C LEU A 164 -25.30 -18.88 30.28
N PHE A 165 -24.51 -19.32 31.25
CA PHE A 165 -24.41 -20.74 31.62
C PHE A 165 -25.77 -21.33 32.02
N TYR A 166 -26.46 -20.72 32.99
CA TYR A 166 -27.75 -21.19 33.49
C TYR A 166 -28.87 -21.16 32.43
N PRO A 167 -29.11 -20.06 31.70
CA PRO A 167 -30.19 -20.04 30.70
C PRO A 167 -29.92 -21.00 29.54
N LEU A 168 -28.68 -21.08 29.03
CA LEU A 168 -28.34 -22.02 27.97
C LEU A 168 -28.47 -23.48 28.44
N ARG A 169 -28.15 -23.77 29.70
CA ARG A 169 -28.32 -25.12 30.28
C ARG A 169 -29.78 -25.58 30.29
N ALA A 170 -30.74 -24.67 30.48
CA ALA A 170 -32.17 -24.99 30.39
C ALA A 170 -32.54 -25.40 28.96
N ILE A 171 -32.15 -24.59 27.96
CA ILE A 171 -32.46 -24.80 26.54
C ILE A 171 -31.78 -26.07 25.99
N TYR A 172 -30.49 -26.26 26.27
CA TYR A 172 -29.74 -27.43 25.79
C TYR A 172 -30.18 -28.75 26.43
N ARG A 173 -31.06 -28.73 27.43
CA ARG A 173 -31.65 -29.95 27.99
C ARG A 173 -32.70 -30.56 27.05
N GLU A 174 -33.40 -29.72 26.30
CA GLU A 174 -34.50 -30.12 25.42
C GLU A 174 -34.02 -30.57 24.04
N ILE A 175 -32.81 -30.16 23.63
CA ILE A 175 -32.27 -30.41 22.29
C ILE A 175 -31.34 -31.64 22.28
N SER A 176 -31.75 -32.70 21.58
CA SER A 176 -30.91 -33.88 21.36
C SER A 176 -29.64 -33.55 20.56
N SER A 177 -28.56 -34.30 20.82
CA SER A 177 -27.27 -34.07 20.15
C SER A 177 -27.28 -34.47 18.66
N GLU A 178 -28.14 -35.41 18.29
CA GLU A 178 -28.32 -35.87 16.90
C GLU A 178 -28.89 -34.77 15.99
N VAL A 179 -29.76 -33.91 16.53
CA VAL A 179 -30.35 -32.79 15.78
C VAL A 179 -29.44 -31.56 15.80
N PHE A 180 -28.76 -31.30 16.92
CA PHE A 180 -27.95 -30.11 17.09
C PHE A 180 -26.76 -30.03 16.13
N LEU A 181 -26.03 -31.13 15.98
CA LEU A 181 -24.80 -31.13 15.17
C LEU A 181 -25.05 -30.76 13.69
N PRO A 182 -25.95 -31.45 12.94
CA PRO A 182 -26.19 -31.09 11.55
C PRO A 182 -26.76 -29.67 11.42
N PHE A 183 -27.62 -29.24 12.35
CA PHE A 183 -28.17 -27.89 12.37
C PHE A 183 -27.08 -26.82 12.55
N CYS A 184 -26.15 -27.03 13.48
CA CYS A 184 -25.02 -26.12 13.68
C CYS A 184 -24.11 -26.04 12.45
N ILE A 185 -23.84 -27.17 11.79
CA ILE A 185 -23.02 -27.20 10.58
C ILE A 185 -23.69 -26.43 9.45
N ILE A 186 -24.97 -26.68 9.17
CA ILE A 186 -25.72 -26.01 8.09
C ILE A 186 -25.78 -24.51 8.33
N ILE A 187 -26.09 -24.08 9.56
CA ILE A 187 -26.14 -22.66 9.92
C ILE A 187 -24.76 -22.03 9.81
N PHE A 188 -23.71 -22.68 10.31
CA PHE A 188 -22.37 -22.11 10.26
C PHE A 188 -21.87 -21.96 8.82
N ILE A 189 -22.11 -22.95 7.95
CA ILE A 189 -21.78 -22.87 6.53
C ILE A 189 -22.56 -21.73 5.86
N GLY A 190 -23.87 -21.62 6.14
CA GLY A 190 -24.71 -20.53 5.62
C GLY A 190 -24.21 -19.15 6.04
N LEU A 191 -23.91 -18.97 7.33
CA LEU A 191 -23.36 -17.74 7.88
C LEU A 191 -21.97 -17.43 7.32
N TYR A 192 -21.12 -18.44 7.15
CA TYR A 192 -19.79 -18.30 6.56
C TYR A 192 -19.86 -17.79 5.12
N ILE A 193 -20.66 -18.43 4.27
CA ILE A 193 -20.83 -18.03 2.86
C ILE A 193 -21.39 -16.60 2.79
N PHE A 194 -22.41 -16.31 3.61
CA PHE A 194 -23.01 -14.98 3.69
C PHE A 194 -21.98 -13.93 4.10
N MET A 195 -21.20 -14.19 5.16
CA MET A 195 -20.20 -13.25 5.67
C MET A 195 -19.06 -13.01 4.69
N VAL A 196 -18.54 -14.06 4.05
CA VAL A 196 -17.49 -13.90 3.03
C VAL A 196 -18.00 -13.04 1.85
N ARG A 197 -19.24 -13.27 1.40
CA ARG A 197 -19.86 -12.46 0.35
C ARG A 197 -20.09 -11.02 0.81
N HIS A 198 -20.60 -10.83 2.02
CA HIS A 198 -20.80 -9.52 2.63
C HIS A 198 -19.48 -8.75 2.72
N CYS A 199 -18.41 -9.39 3.19
CA CYS A 199 -17.09 -8.77 3.29
C CYS A 199 -16.58 -8.29 1.93
N LYS A 200 -16.72 -9.11 0.88
CA LYS A 200 -16.32 -8.75 -0.49
C LYS A 200 -17.08 -7.52 -0.99
N THR A 201 -18.41 -7.51 -0.84
CA THR A 201 -19.26 -6.39 -1.27
C THR A 201 -18.92 -5.12 -0.50
N ARG A 202 -18.80 -5.19 0.84
CA ARG A 202 -18.45 -4.04 1.68
C ARG A 202 -17.07 -3.48 1.38
N ILE A 203 -16.07 -4.33 1.13
CA ILE A 203 -14.73 -3.86 0.74
C ILE A 203 -14.78 -3.13 -0.60
N GLN A 204 -15.54 -3.66 -1.57
CA GLN A 204 -15.74 -2.96 -2.84
C GLN A 204 -16.45 -1.61 -2.64
N GLU A 205 -17.51 -1.57 -1.83
CA GLU A 205 -18.18 -0.31 -1.46
C GLU A 205 -17.20 0.69 -0.83
N ILE A 206 -16.38 0.26 0.13
CA ILE A 206 -15.37 1.11 0.80
C ILE A 206 -14.39 1.69 -0.21
N ILE A 207 -13.96 0.91 -1.19
CA ILE A 207 -13.03 1.35 -2.24
C ILE A 207 -13.73 2.29 -3.23
N THR A 208 -15.00 2.05 -3.57
CA THR A 208 -15.73 2.88 -4.56
C THR A 208 -16.33 4.16 -3.97
N ASP A 209 -16.55 4.20 -2.65
CA ASP A 209 -17.09 5.36 -1.91
C ASP A 209 -16.02 6.45 -1.69
N SER A 210 -14.75 6.18 -2.01
CA SER A 210 -13.75 7.24 -2.12
C SER A 210 -14.15 8.23 -3.22
N SER A 211 -13.68 9.48 -3.14
CA SER A 211 -13.93 10.45 -4.23
C SER A 211 -13.51 9.85 -5.57
N TYR A 212 -14.26 10.14 -6.65
CA TYR A 212 -13.89 9.68 -8.00
C TYR A 212 -12.51 10.21 -8.44
N GLU A 213 -12.06 11.30 -7.82
CA GLU A 213 -10.75 11.90 -7.99
C GLU A 213 -9.65 11.21 -7.18
N SER A 214 -9.98 10.26 -6.28
CA SER A 214 -9.03 9.67 -5.35
C SER A 214 -7.80 9.07 -6.04
N PHE A 215 -6.61 9.35 -5.48
CA PHE A 215 -5.33 8.81 -5.95
C PHE A 215 -5.33 7.28 -6.18
N ILE A 216 -6.16 6.53 -5.45
CA ILE A 216 -6.25 5.07 -5.57
C ILE A 216 -6.67 4.61 -6.98
N PHE A 217 -7.30 5.49 -7.77
CA PHE A 217 -7.70 5.21 -9.15
C PHE A 217 -6.67 5.65 -10.21
N ASN A 218 -5.60 6.33 -9.77
CA ASN A 218 -4.54 6.84 -10.62
C ASN A 218 -3.15 6.30 -10.22
N LEU A 219 -3.09 5.05 -9.76
CA LEU A 219 -1.81 4.39 -9.46
C LEU A 219 -0.98 4.20 -10.74
N HIS A 220 0.32 4.36 -10.59
CA HIS A 220 1.29 4.15 -11.66
C HIS A 220 1.42 2.64 -11.97
N PRO A 221 1.69 2.23 -13.22
CA PRO A 221 1.84 0.81 -13.58
C PRO A 221 2.78 0.03 -12.68
N TYR A 222 3.96 0.56 -12.35
CA TYR A 222 4.90 -0.08 -11.41
C TYR A 222 4.32 -0.33 -10.01
N GLU A 223 3.45 0.55 -9.50
CA GLU A 223 2.75 0.35 -8.22
C GLU A 223 1.69 -0.75 -8.35
N VAL A 224 1.00 -0.82 -9.50
CA VAL A 224 0.01 -1.88 -9.79
C VAL A 224 0.69 -3.24 -10.04
N MET A 225 1.87 -3.27 -10.65
CA MET A 225 2.68 -4.49 -10.79
C MET A 225 3.06 -5.05 -9.42
N TYR A 226 3.53 -4.19 -8.51
CA TYR A 226 3.82 -4.58 -7.14
C TYR A 226 2.55 -5.06 -6.40
N LEU A 227 1.42 -4.37 -6.59
CA LEU A 227 0.12 -4.78 -6.05
C LEU A 227 -0.28 -6.20 -6.48
N LYS A 228 -0.03 -6.57 -7.74
CA LYS A 228 -0.40 -7.89 -8.30
C LYS A 228 0.53 -9.01 -7.81
N ASN A 229 1.84 -8.80 -7.84
CA ASN A 229 2.82 -9.88 -7.71
C ASN A 229 3.61 -9.86 -6.39
N ARG A 230 3.52 -8.79 -5.58
CA ARG A 230 4.24 -8.59 -4.30
C ARG A 230 5.77 -8.59 -4.38
N GLY A 231 6.35 -8.87 -5.55
CA GLY A 231 7.78 -8.79 -5.82
C GLY A 231 8.18 -7.42 -6.36
N VAL A 232 9.25 -6.85 -5.81
CA VAL A 232 9.87 -5.63 -6.35
C VAL A 232 10.57 -5.92 -7.69
N SER A 233 10.96 -7.18 -7.91
CA SER A 233 11.60 -7.65 -9.14
C SER A 233 10.78 -7.36 -10.39
N GLU A 234 9.45 -7.40 -10.30
CA GLU A 234 8.57 -7.23 -11.46
C GLU A 234 8.68 -5.84 -12.10
N GLY A 235 8.83 -4.80 -11.28
CA GLY A 235 9.09 -3.45 -11.79
C GLY A 235 10.45 -3.35 -12.48
N VAL A 236 11.46 -4.07 -11.97
CA VAL A 236 12.80 -4.13 -12.54
C VAL A 236 12.79 -4.90 -13.87
N ILE A 237 12.15 -6.08 -13.90
CA ILE A 237 11.96 -6.92 -15.09
C ILE A 237 11.26 -6.12 -16.18
N GLY A 238 10.17 -5.43 -15.82
CA GLY A 238 9.45 -4.55 -16.73
C GLY A 238 10.34 -3.43 -17.29
N THR A 239 11.16 -2.79 -16.46
CA THR A 239 12.09 -1.75 -16.91
C THR A 239 13.17 -2.31 -17.85
N PHE A 240 13.68 -3.52 -17.58
CA PHE A 240 14.60 -4.20 -18.47
C PHE A 240 13.97 -4.48 -19.83
N HIS A 241 12.70 -4.91 -19.85
CA HIS A 241 11.96 -5.11 -21.08
C HIS A 241 11.90 -3.84 -21.93
N GLU A 242 11.56 -2.69 -21.32
CA GLU A 242 11.55 -1.39 -22.02
C GLU A 242 12.90 -1.07 -22.66
N LEU A 243 13.97 -1.25 -21.89
CA LEU A 243 15.32 -0.91 -22.34
C LEU A 243 15.80 -1.84 -23.45
N ILE A 244 15.38 -3.11 -23.44
CA ILE A 244 15.68 -4.07 -24.52
C ILE A 244 14.89 -3.71 -25.79
N GLU A 245 13.59 -3.40 -25.66
CA GLU A 245 12.73 -3.02 -26.79
C GLU A 245 13.23 -1.72 -27.44
N GLN A 246 13.66 -0.74 -26.64
CA GLN A 246 14.26 0.50 -27.09
C GLN A 246 15.67 0.33 -27.67
N LYS A 247 16.21 -0.90 -27.69
CA LYS A 247 17.57 -1.24 -28.13
C LYS A 247 18.67 -0.54 -27.32
N ASN A 248 18.38 -0.11 -26.10
CA ASN A 248 19.38 0.40 -25.17
C ASN A 248 20.23 -0.75 -24.59
N LEU A 249 19.60 -1.91 -24.37
CA LEU A 249 20.23 -3.13 -23.85
C LEU A 249 20.10 -4.28 -24.85
N LYS A 250 21.13 -5.14 -24.91
CA LYS A 250 21.09 -6.44 -25.60
C LYS A 250 21.14 -7.56 -24.58
N LEU A 251 20.28 -8.55 -24.77
CA LEU A 251 20.38 -9.82 -24.06
C LEU A 251 21.27 -10.77 -24.88
N GLU A 252 22.40 -11.16 -24.30
CA GLU A 252 23.30 -12.17 -24.87
C GLU A 252 22.90 -13.59 -24.38
N PRO A 253 23.29 -14.65 -25.11
CA PRO A 253 23.07 -16.02 -24.67
C PRO A 253 23.65 -16.25 -23.26
N LYS A 254 22.94 -17.05 -22.43
CA LYS A 254 23.21 -17.29 -21.00
C LYS A 254 22.79 -16.18 -20.03
N GLY A 255 21.95 -15.23 -20.44
CA GLY A 255 21.38 -14.23 -19.52
C GLY A 255 22.33 -13.09 -19.18
N ARG A 256 23.35 -12.83 -20.02
CA ARG A 256 24.23 -11.68 -19.87
C ARG A 256 23.63 -10.44 -20.55
N ILE A 257 23.71 -9.29 -19.90
CA ILE A 257 23.21 -8.03 -20.44
C ILE A 257 24.39 -7.18 -20.92
N ARG A 258 24.33 -6.71 -22.17
CA ARG A 258 25.29 -5.77 -22.74
C ARG A 258 24.62 -4.44 -23.07
N LEU A 259 25.24 -3.35 -22.63
CA LEU A 259 24.84 -1.99 -23.00
C LEU A 259 25.20 -1.74 -24.47
N ILE A 260 24.23 -1.31 -25.29
CA ILE A 260 24.47 -0.92 -26.69
C ILE A 260 24.70 0.59 -26.76
N GLN A 261 23.67 1.39 -26.47
CA GLN A 261 23.69 2.87 -26.46
C GLN A 261 22.59 3.40 -25.53
N SER A 262 22.83 4.52 -24.83
CA SER A 262 21.83 5.21 -24.00
C SER A 262 21.09 6.29 -24.81
N ARG A 263 20.29 5.89 -25.80
CA ARG A 263 19.70 6.89 -26.72
C ARG A 263 18.53 7.67 -26.13
N ILE A 264 17.67 7.01 -25.35
CA ILE A 264 16.43 7.64 -24.85
C ILE A 264 16.15 7.10 -23.45
N VAL A 265 16.22 7.98 -22.46
CA VAL A 265 15.70 7.74 -21.10
C VAL A 265 14.38 8.48 -21.00
N LYS A 266 13.30 7.79 -20.65
CA LYS A 266 11.96 8.38 -20.48
C LYS A 266 11.56 8.56 -19.03
N ASN A 267 12.04 7.65 -18.17
CA ASN A 267 11.59 7.54 -16.78
C ASN A 267 12.78 7.36 -15.81
N ARG A 268 12.54 7.62 -14.53
CA ARG A 268 13.53 7.43 -13.45
C ARG A 268 13.97 5.99 -13.30
N GLU A 269 13.05 5.05 -13.48
CA GLU A 269 13.32 3.61 -13.40
C GLU A 269 14.37 3.21 -14.46
N GLN A 270 14.19 3.68 -15.70
CA GLN A 270 15.16 3.46 -16.79
C GLN A 270 16.53 4.09 -16.48
N ALA A 271 16.53 5.34 -15.96
CA ALA A 271 17.75 6.03 -15.58
C ALA A 271 18.53 5.26 -14.49
N ALA A 272 17.82 4.73 -13.49
CA ALA A 272 18.40 3.96 -12.40
C ALA A 272 18.98 2.63 -12.87
N VAL A 273 18.29 1.93 -13.78
CA VAL A 273 18.78 0.67 -14.35
C VAL A 273 20.04 0.91 -15.19
N LEU A 274 20.02 1.91 -16.08
CA LEU A 274 21.18 2.23 -16.92
C LEU A 274 22.40 2.62 -16.08
N LYS A 275 22.21 3.53 -15.10
CA LYS A 275 23.28 3.91 -14.17
C LYS A 275 23.80 2.72 -13.36
N GLY A 276 22.91 1.85 -12.88
CA GLY A 276 23.30 0.65 -12.16
C GLY A 276 24.16 -0.31 -12.99
N ILE A 277 23.91 -0.41 -14.30
CA ILE A 277 24.71 -1.21 -15.24
C ILE A 277 26.05 -0.54 -15.56
N GLU A 278 26.09 0.79 -15.64
CA GLU A 278 27.33 1.57 -15.89
C GLU A 278 28.28 1.53 -14.69
N GLU A 279 27.76 1.61 -13.47
CA GLU A 279 28.57 1.64 -12.24
C GLU A 279 29.07 0.26 -11.80
N THR A 280 28.46 -0.83 -12.29
CA THR A 280 28.80 -2.20 -11.88
C THR A 280 29.36 -3.03 -13.04
N ASP A 281 30.28 -3.95 -12.73
CA ASP A 281 30.78 -4.94 -13.70
C ASP A 281 29.92 -6.21 -13.75
N ILE A 282 28.82 -6.23 -13.00
CA ILE A 282 27.87 -7.34 -13.00
C ILE A 282 27.13 -7.33 -14.34
N ARG A 283 27.18 -8.45 -15.04
CA ARG A 283 26.49 -8.66 -16.33
C ARG A 283 25.43 -9.73 -16.28
N ASP A 284 25.38 -10.54 -15.21
CA ASP A 284 24.34 -11.55 -15.04
C ASP A 284 23.01 -10.88 -14.70
N TYR A 285 21.96 -11.29 -15.42
CA TYR A 285 20.62 -10.75 -15.25
C TYR A 285 20.08 -10.90 -13.82
N GLU A 286 20.32 -12.04 -13.19
CA GLU A 286 19.76 -12.37 -11.87
C GLU A 286 20.38 -11.49 -10.77
N ASP A 287 21.70 -11.38 -10.79
CA ASP A 287 22.45 -10.53 -9.87
C ASP A 287 22.09 -9.05 -10.05
N LEU A 288 21.91 -8.61 -11.30
CA LEU A 288 21.47 -7.25 -11.61
C LEU A 288 20.06 -6.98 -11.06
N VAL A 289 19.10 -7.89 -11.24
CA VAL A 289 17.75 -7.74 -10.68
C VAL A 289 17.80 -7.72 -9.14
N ASN A 290 18.63 -8.58 -8.53
CA ASN A 290 18.80 -8.64 -7.08
C ASN A 290 19.45 -7.39 -6.48
N MET A 291 20.34 -6.72 -7.21
CA MET A 291 20.89 -5.43 -6.82
C MET A 291 19.86 -4.31 -7.02
N LEU A 292 19.24 -4.24 -8.20
CA LEU A 292 18.33 -3.16 -8.58
C LEU A 292 17.04 -3.13 -7.75
N LYS A 293 16.53 -4.29 -7.29
CA LYS A 293 15.35 -4.34 -6.43
C LYS A 293 15.54 -3.60 -5.09
N THR A 294 16.78 -3.38 -4.66
CA THR A 294 17.09 -2.65 -3.41
C THR A 294 17.14 -1.13 -3.60
N LYS A 295 17.17 -0.65 -4.85
CA LYS A 295 17.27 0.77 -5.16
C LYS A 295 15.99 1.52 -4.74
N PRO A 296 16.10 2.77 -4.24
CA PRO A 296 14.96 3.53 -3.74
C PRO A 296 13.82 3.70 -4.75
N VAL A 297 14.13 3.82 -6.05
CA VAL A 297 13.12 3.99 -7.11
C VAL A 297 12.11 2.83 -7.16
N PHE A 298 12.55 1.60 -6.92
CA PHE A 298 11.69 0.43 -6.93
C PHE A 298 11.13 0.12 -5.52
N MET A 299 11.94 0.32 -4.49
CA MET A 299 11.53 0.06 -3.11
C MET A 299 10.44 1.03 -2.62
N ASN A 300 10.45 2.28 -3.08
CA ASN A 300 9.41 3.26 -2.73
C ASN A 300 8.01 2.78 -3.16
N ASN A 301 7.87 2.16 -4.33
CA ASN A 301 6.58 1.62 -4.79
C ASN A 301 6.03 0.57 -3.81
N LYS A 302 6.90 -0.31 -3.30
CA LYS A 302 6.56 -1.29 -2.27
C LYS A 302 6.10 -0.62 -0.98
N ILE A 303 6.91 0.32 -0.48
CA ILE A 303 6.65 1.02 0.79
C ILE A 303 5.30 1.74 0.74
N VAL A 304 5.00 2.43 -0.35
CA VAL A 304 3.76 3.20 -0.51
C VAL A 304 2.55 2.28 -0.56
N ILE A 305 2.60 1.18 -1.32
CA ILE A 305 1.48 0.24 -1.41
C ILE A 305 1.27 -0.52 -0.09
N ASP A 306 2.34 -0.93 0.60
CA ASP A 306 2.23 -1.55 1.91
C ASP A 306 1.66 -0.56 2.95
N ALA A 307 2.03 0.72 2.87
CA ALA A 307 1.46 1.80 3.69
C ALA A 307 -0.03 2.03 3.40
N LEU A 308 -0.44 2.04 2.12
CA LEU A 308 -1.83 2.14 1.71
C LEU A 308 -2.68 1.02 2.34
N PHE A 309 -2.22 -0.23 2.25
CA PHE A 309 -2.92 -1.34 2.87
C PHE A 309 -3.00 -1.23 4.38
N SER A 310 -1.91 -0.79 5.02
CA SER A 310 -1.91 -0.53 6.46
C SER A 310 -2.91 0.56 6.84
N TYR A 311 -3.02 1.63 6.05
CA TYR A 311 -3.98 2.70 6.27
C TYR A 311 -5.43 2.21 6.16
N ILE A 312 -5.76 1.47 5.09
CA ILE A 312 -7.11 0.92 4.89
C ILE A 312 -7.47 -0.08 5.99
N ARG A 313 -6.55 -0.98 6.34
CA ARG A 313 -6.75 -1.97 7.43
C ARG A 313 -7.06 -1.30 8.77
N ASN A 314 -6.34 -0.23 9.10
CA ASN A 314 -6.53 0.51 10.36
C ASN A 314 -7.72 1.48 10.34
N SER A 315 -8.58 1.42 9.32
CA SER A 315 -9.76 2.28 9.23
C SER A 315 -10.91 1.77 10.11
N ASN A 316 -11.75 2.71 10.58
CA ASN A 316 -12.93 2.37 11.36
C ASN A 316 -13.93 1.50 10.57
N LYS A 317 -14.06 1.72 9.26
CA LYS A 317 -14.95 0.92 8.40
C LYS A 317 -14.52 -0.55 8.35
N ILE A 318 -13.22 -0.84 8.23
CA ILE A 318 -12.71 -2.21 8.28
C ILE A 318 -12.84 -2.81 9.68
N ASN A 319 -12.54 -2.05 10.72
CA ASN A 319 -12.70 -2.53 12.10
C ASN A 319 -14.18 -2.89 12.41
N GLN A 320 -15.14 -2.09 11.95
CA GLN A 320 -16.57 -2.41 12.07
C GLN A 320 -16.94 -3.72 11.37
N LEU A 321 -16.35 -3.99 10.20
CA LEU A 321 -16.55 -5.23 9.45
C LEU A 321 -15.93 -6.44 10.18
N ILE A 322 -14.75 -6.28 10.79
CA ILE A 322 -14.14 -7.31 11.64
C ILE A 322 -15.02 -7.58 12.88
N ILE A 323 -15.56 -6.54 13.51
CA ILE A 323 -16.51 -6.69 14.64
C ILE A 323 -17.75 -7.47 14.21
N GLN A 324 -18.35 -7.17 13.05
CA GLN A 324 -19.51 -7.90 12.53
C GLN A 324 -19.18 -9.38 12.29
N LEU A 325 -18.01 -9.67 11.72
CA LEU A 325 -17.54 -11.04 11.49
C LEU A 325 -17.36 -11.80 12.81
N LEU A 326 -16.74 -11.15 13.80
CA LEU A 326 -16.51 -11.72 15.12
C LEU A 326 -17.82 -11.98 15.86
N VAL A 327 -18.76 -11.03 15.87
CA VAL A 327 -20.05 -11.19 16.55
C VAL A 327 -20.86 -12.34 15.94
N THR A 328 -20.81 -12.49 14.61
CA THR A 328 -21.63 -13.49 13.91
C THR A 328 -21.00 -14.88 13.89
N LEU A 329 -19.80 -15.05 13.33
CA LEU A 329 -19.12 -16.35 13.28
C LEU A 329 -18.54 -16.75 14.65
N GLY A 330 -17.96 -15.78 15.37
CA GLY A 330 -17.47 -16.00 16.73
C GLY A 330 -18.62 -16.27 17.72
N GLY A 331 -19.76 -15.59 17.57
CA GLY A 331 -20.97 -15.88 18.36
C GLY A 331 -21.52 -17.28 18.12
N MET A 332 -21.56 -17.74 16.86
CA MET A 332 -21.95 -19.13 16.56
C MET A 332 -20.95 -20.15 17.15
N SER A 333 -19.66 -19.87 17.05
CA SER A 333 -18.61 -20.68 17.67
C SER A 333 -18.74 -20.72 19.20
N PHE A 334 -19.15 -19.61 19.82
CA PHE A 334 -19.41 -19.51 21.25
C PHE A 334 -20.58 -20.39 21.70
N LEU A 335 -21.67 -20.45 20.94
CA LEU A 335 -22.79 -21.35 21.25
C LEU A 335 -22.37 -22.82 21.23
N ALA A 336 -21.54 -23.21 20.26
CA ALA A 336 -20.99 -24.56 20.21
C ALA A 336 -20.03 -24.84 21.38
N PHE A 337 -19.19 -23.87 21.75
CA PHE A 337 -18.34 -23.93 22.93
C PHE A 337 -19.14 -24.13 24.21
N MET A 338 -20.21 -23.36 24.42
CA MET A 338 -21.07 -23.49 25.61
C MET A 338 -21.71 -24.88 25.71
N ARG A 339 -22.03 -25.51 24.59
CA ARG A 339 -22.54 -26.89 24.60
C ARG A 339 -21.49 -27.91 25.06
N ILE A 340 -20.20 -27.68 24.79
CA ILE A 340 -19.11 -28.51 25.35
C ILE A 340 -19.08 -28.37 26.87
N VAL A 341 -19.09 -27.14 27.38
CA VAL A 341 -19.05 -26.88 28.84
C VAL A 341 -20.22 -27.55 29.56
N ILE A 342 -21.43 -27.44 29.01
CA ILE A 342 -22.63 -28.07 29.58
C ILE A 342 -22.61 -29.60 29.43
N GLY A 343 -22.06 -30.12 28.34
CA GLY A 343 -21.90 -31.55 28.11
C GLY A 343 -20.96 -32.20 29.11
N ILE A 344 -19.82 -31.55 29.41
CA ILE A 344 -18.87 -31.99 30.44
C ILE A 344 -19.53 -31.97 31.82
N SER A 345 -20.26 -30.91 32.16
CA SER A 345 -20.99 -30.82 33.43
C SER A 345 -22.09 -31.89 33.62
N ARG A 346 -22.44 -32.64 32.58
CA ARG A 346 -23.50 -33.67 32.59
C ARG A 346 -22.97 -35.07 32.24
N ASP A 347 -21.65 -35.26 32.22
CA ASP A 347 -20.99 -36.52 31.86
C ASP A 347 -21.44 -37.10 30.50
N LYS A 348 -21.70 -36.22 29.52
CA LYS A 348 -22.06 -36.61 28.15
C LYS A 348 -20.84 -36.60 27.23
N PRO A 349 -20.79 -37.47 26.20
CA PRO A 349 -19.71 -37.44 25.21
C PRO A 349 -19.75 -36.14 24.39
N VAL A 350 -18.63 -35.39 24.38
CA VAL A 350 -18.51 -34.08 23.71
C VAL A 350 -17.53 -34.06 22.54
N PHE A 351 -16.83 -35.15 22.26
CA PHE A 351 -15.70 -35.21 21.34
C PHE A 351 -15.98 -34.60 19.94
N LEU A 352 -17.09 -34.99 19.31
CA LEU A 352 -17.46 -34.52 17.98
C LEU A 352 -17.75 -33.00 17.94
N ILE A 353 -18.38 -32.48 18.99
CA ILE A 353 -18.70 -31.05 19.13
C ILE A 353 -17.42 -30.25 19.39
N SER A 354 -16.47 -30.82 20.13
CA SER A 354 -15.15 -30.22 20.34
C SER A 354 -14.39 -30.04 19.02
N ILE A 355 -14.34 -31.07 18.17
CA ILE A 355 -13.71 -30.97 16.84
C ILE A 355 -14.41 -29.89 16.00
N LEU A 356 -15.74 -29.91 15.94
CA LEU A 356 -16.52 -28.92 15.18
C LEU A 356 -16.23 -27.49 15.66
N THR A 357 -16.18 -27.28 16.98
CA THR A 357 -15.91 -25.95 17.57
C THR A 357 -14.52 -25.45 17.22
N ILE A 358 -13.51 -26.32 17.25
CA ILE A 358 -12.14 -25.98 16.84
C ILE A 358 -12.12 -25.56 15.36
N VAL A 359 -12.79 -26.32 14.47
CA VAL A 359 -12.89 -25.97 13.05
C VAL A 359 -13.57 -24.62 12.85
N MET A 360 -14.65 -24.33 13.58
CA MET A 360 -15.35 -23.03 13.52
C MET A 360 -14.47 -21.86 14.00
N ILE A 361 -13.68 -22.07 15.05
CA ILE A 361 -12.74 -21.06 15.55
C ILE A 361 -11.62 -20.81 14.52
N ILE A 362 -11.01 -21.88 13.98
CA ILE A 362 -9.94 -21.77 12.97
C ILE A 362 -10.44 -21.05 11.73
N THR A 363 -11.63 -21.40 11.24
CA THR A 363 -12.23 -20.75 10.07
C THR A 363 -12.59 -19.28 10.33
N THR A 364 -13.04 -18.94 11.54
CA THR A 364 -13.25 -17.55 11.96
C THR A 364 -11.94 -16.76 12.00
N ILE A 365 -10.87 -17.31 12.58
CA ILE A 365 -9.55 -16.66 12.61
C ILE A 365 -8.98 -16.51 11.19
N SER A 366 -9.10 -17.55 10.36
CA SER A 366 -8.66 -17.53 8.97
C SER A 366 -9.39 -16.46 8.15
N THR A 367 -10.71 -16.31 8.32
CA THR A 367 -11.48 -15.27 7.62
C THR A 367 -11.11 -13.86 8.08
N ILE A 368 -10.90 -13.63 9.37
CA ILE A 368 -10.40 -12.35 9.90
C ILE A 368 -9.03 -12.03 9.28
N SER A 369 -8.11 -13.00 9.29
CA SER A 369 -6.79 -12.85 8.67
C SER A 369 -6.87 -12.56 7.16
N ALA A 370 -7.79 -13.24 6.45
CA ALA A 370 -8.03 -13.03 5.03
C ALA A 370 -8.59 -11.63 4.74
N VAL A 371 -9.46 -11.09 5.61
CA VAL A 371 -9.95 -9.70 5.51
C VAL A 371 -8.80 -8.71 5.65
N SER A 372 -7.94 -8.90 6.65
CA SER A 372 -6.83 -7.98 6.97
C SER A 372 -5.64 -8.04 6.02
N SER A 373 -5.54 -9.10 5.21
CA SER A 373 -4.48 -9.29 4.22
C SER A 373 -5.06 -9.31 2.80
N SER A 374 -5.56 -10.45 2.34
CA SER A 374 -5.84 -10.72 0.92
C SER A 374 -7.08 -10.03 0.34
N LEU A 375 -8.14 -9.81 1.11
CA LEU A 375 -9.43 -9.35 0.57
C LEU A 375 -9.42 -7.89 0.14
N ILE A 376 -8.75 -7.01 0.88
CA ILE A 376 -8.58 -5.59 0.52
C ILE A 376 -7.78 -5.50 -0.80
N GLU A 377 -6.72 -6.30 -0.91
CA GLU A 377 -5.85 -6.37 -2.08
C GLU A 377 -6.62 -6.80 -3.32
N LYS A 378 -7.35 -7.92 -3.21
CA LYS A 378 -8.22 -8.42 -4.28
C LYS A 378 -9.30 -7.42 -4.66
N GLY A 379 -9.81 -6.65 -3.69
CA GLY A 379 -10.77 -5.57 -3.94
C GLY A 379 -10.20 -4.48 -4.84
N ILE A 380 -9.02 -3.95 -4.53
CA ILE A 380 -8.35 -2.92 -5.33
C ILE A 380 -7.96 -3.48 -6.69
N LEU A 381 -7.36 -4.67 -6.73
CA LEU A 381 -6.92 -5.29 -7.98
C LEU A 381 -8.09 -5.59 -8.91
N ALA A 382 -9.23 -6.07 -8.39
CA ALA A 382 -10.44 -6.32 -9.17
C ALA A 382 -11.00 -5.03 -9.80
N TYR A 383 -10.90 -3.90 -9.12
CA TYR A 383 -11.27 -2.60 -9.70
C TYR A 383 -10.36 -2.26 -10.89
N TYR A 384 -9.04 -2.40 -10.73
CA TYR A 384 -8.09 -2.13 -11.81
C TYR A 384 -8.30 -3.04 -13.01
N GLN A 385 -8.46 -4.34 -12.78
CA GLN A 385 -8.68 -5.34 -13.83
C GLN A 385 -9.99 -5.14 -14.59
N SER A 386 -11.06 -4.72 -13.91
CA SER A 386 -12.37 -4.57 -14.54
C SER A 386 -12.58 -3.22 -15.23
N ARG A 387 -11.97 -2.13 -14.72
CA ARG A 387 -12.30 -0.76 -15.15
C ARG A 387 -11.16 0.03 -15.78
N ILE A 388 -9.93 -0.12 -15.27
CA ILE A 388 -8.79 0.74 -15.66
C ILE A 388 -7.93 0.06 -16.73
N ILE A 389 -7.47 -1.17 -16.44
CA ILE A 389 -6.55 -1.91 -17.32
C ILE A 389 -7.12 -2.07 -18.74
N PRO A 390 -8.38 -2.49 -18.94
CA PRO A 390 -8.91 -2.66 -20.30
C PRO A 390 -9.03 -1.36 -21.11
N LYS A 391 -9.10 -0.21 -20.43
CA LYS A 391 -9.14 1.12 -21.08
C LYS A 391 -7.72 1.57 -21.43
N LYS A 392 -6.79 1.51 -20.47
CA LYS A 392 -5.41 2.00 -20.63
C LYS A 392 -4.53 1.05 -21.46
N ALA A 393 -4.80 -0.25 -21.48
CA ALA A 393 -4.07 -1.20 -22.33
C ALA A 393 -4.32 -0.95 -23.83
N LYS A 394 -5.47 -0.38 -24.21
CA LYS A 394 -5.78 0.00 -25.59
C LYS A 394 -4.99 1.22 -26.07
N GLU A 395 -4.39 1.99 -25.16
CA GLU A 395 -3.57 3.16 -25.47
C GLU A 395 -2.13 2.78 -25.87
N ASN A 396 -1.86 1.50 -26.14
CA ASN A 396 -0.57 0.97 -26.60
C ASN A 396 0.60 1.25 -25.63
N ASN A 397 0.31 1.33 -24.33
CA ASN A 397 1.31 1.42 -23.28
C ASN A 397 1.61 0.00 -22.76
N TRP A 398 2.78 -0.53 -23.14
CA TRP A 398 3.21 -1.89 -22.79
C TRP A 398 3.18 -2.16 -21.27
N GLN A 399 3.39 -1.13 -20.43
CA GLN A 399 3.37 -1.29 -18.97
C GLN A 399 2.03 -1.84 -18.49
N TRP A 400 0.93 -1.36 -19.07
CA TRP A 400 -0.41 -1.84 -18.76
C TRP A 400 -0.68 -3.22 -19.36
N SER A 401 -0.12 -3.51 -20.54
CA SER A 401 -0.16 -4.86 -21.12
C SER A 401 0.58 -5.89 -20.26
N TYR A 402 1.71 -5.50 -19.63
CA TYR A 402 2.43 -6.36 -18.68
C TYR A 402 1.66 -6.57 -17.38
N VAL A 403 1.03 -5.52 -16.85
CA VAL A 403 0.14 -5.66 -15.67
C VAL A 403 -0.99 -6.66 -15.96
N GLU A 404 -1.54 -6.68 -17.19
CA GLU A 404 -2.58 -7.62 -17.60
C GLU A 404 -2.03 -9.03 -17.82
N GLY A 405 -1.13 -9.21 -18.79
CA GLY A 405 -0.65 -10.50 -19.29
C GLY A 405 0.53 -11.11 -18.52
N GLY A 406 1.15 -10.38 -17.58
CA GLY A 406 2.34 -10.82 -16.86
C GLY A 406 3.47 -11.22 -17.82
N MET A 407 4.12 -12.34 -17.54
CA MET A 407 5.22 -12.90 -18.35
C MET A 407 4.87 -13.12 -19.84
N ALA A 408 3.58 -13.35 -20.16
CA ALA A 408 3.14 -13.53 -21.54
C ALA A 408 3.22 -12.24 -22.38
N ALA A 409 3.27 -11.08 -21.71
CA ALA A 409 3.44 -9.79 -22.36
C ALA A 409 4.92 -9.40 -22.56
N LEU A 410 5.88 -10.18 -22.04
CA LEU A 410 7.30 -9.95 -22.30
C LEU A 410 7.72 -10.55 -23.64
N GLY A 411 8.72 -9.93 -24.26
CA GLY A 411 9.36 -10.47 -25.45
C GLY A 411 10.02 -11.82 -25.15
N ALA A 412 9.86 -12.78 -26.06
CA ALA A 412 10.23 -14.19 -25.89
C ALA A 412 11.63 -14.41 -25.26
N ALA A 413 12.64 -13.63 -25.67
CA ALA A 413 14.00 -13.72 -25.14
C ALA A 413 14.11 -13.38 -23.65
N LEU A 414 13.37 -12.37 -23.18
CA LEU A 414 13.33 -12.00 -21.76
C LEU A 414 12.49 -13.01 -20.98
N THR A 415 11.37 -13.47 -21.54
CA THR A 415 10.54 -14.51 -20.94
C THR A 415 11.34 -15.78 -20.66
N THR A 416 12.11 -16.27 -21.65
CA THR A 416 12.98 -17.43 -21.46
C THR A 416 14.04 -17.20 -20.39
N THR A 417 14.64 -16.01 -20.33
CA THR A 417 15.71 -15.71 -19.37
C THR A 417 15.18 -15.57 -17.95
N VAL A 418 14.01 -14.94 -17.78
CA VAL A 418 13.33 -14.86 -16.47
C VAL A 418 12.84 -16.24 -16.02
N ILE A 419 12.30 -17.06 -16.94
CA ILE A 419 11.92 -18.45 -16.63
C ILE A 419 13.15 -19.26 -16.20
N LEU A 420 14.27 -19.15 -16.94
CA LEU A 420 15.51 -19.84 -16.60
C LEU A 420 16.09 -19.38 -15.26
N SER A 421 16.08 -18.08 -14.99
CA SER A 421 16.49 -17.48 -13.72
C SER A 421 15.61 -17.97 -12.55
N ASN A 422 14.28 -17.94 -12.69
CA ASN A 422 13.36 -18.48 -11.69
C ASN A 422 13.50 -20.00 -11.51
N SER A 423 13.81 -20.75 -12.58
CA SER A 423 14.00 -22.21 -12.51
C SER A 423 15.29 -22.63 -11.78
N LYS A 424 16.35 -21.80 -11.81
CA LYS A 424 17.57 -22.04 -11.02
C LYS A 424 17.29 -21.95 -9.52
N HIS A 425 16.40 -21.05 -9.10
CA HIS A 425 16.00 -20.91 -7.70
C HIS A 425 15.11 -22.06 -7.20
N ASN A 426 14.32 -22.70 -8.08
CA ASN A 426 13.54 -23.89 -7.72
C ASN A 426 14.34 -25.20 -7.73
N ASN A 427 15.58 -25.21 -8.21
CA ASN A 427 16.43 -26.40 -8.27
C ASN A 427 17.32 -26.61 -7.03
N VAL A 428 16.99 -25.96 -5.90
CA VAL A 428 17.51 -26.32 -4.57
C VAL A 428 16.35 -26.68 -3.63
N PHE A 429 15.45 -27.58 -4.07
CA PHE A 429 15.04 -28.77 -3.31
C PHE A 429 14.12 -29.66 -4.18
N ASP A 430 14.49 -30.93 -4.24
CA ASP A 430 13.76 -32.12 -4.73
C ASP A 430 13.46 -32.28 -6.22
N SER A 431 14.45 -32.90 -6.88
CA SER A 431 14.23 -34.06 -7.71
C SER A 431 13.45 -35.16 -6.95
N SER A 432 12.16 -35.33 -7.22
CA SER A 432 11.56 -36.65 -7.51
C SER A 432 10.06 -36.57 -7.84
N ASN A 433 9.76 -36.95 -9.10
CA ASN A 433 8.60 -37.69 -9.58
C ASN A 433 7.16 -37.37 -9.11
N SER A 434 6.36 -36.94 -10.10
CA SER A 434 5.22 -37.70 -10.67
C SER A 434 4.25 -38.42 -9.71
N TRP A 435 3.01 -37.93 -9.73
CA TRP A 435 1.70 -38.61 -9.58
C TRP A 435 1.65 -39.96 -8.85
N GLY A 436 0.83 -40.02 -7.78
CA GLY A 436 0.31 -41.27 -7.23
C GLY A 436 -0.33 -41.07 -5.87
N THR A 437 -1.60 -41.43 -5.78
CA THR A 437 -2.45 -41.60 -4.60
C THR A 437 -1.79 -42.42 -3.49
N ASP A 438 -1.90 -42.01 -2.23
CA ASP A 438 -2.69 -42.68 -1.18
C ASP A 438 -2.30 -42.28 0.25
N SER A 439 -3.27 -42.56 1.11
CA SER A 439 -3.48 -42.29 2.52
C SER A 439 -2.35 -42.57 3.54
N SER A 440 -2.46 -41.82 4.65
CA SER A 440 -2.43 -42.26 6.07
C SER A 440 -1.25 -41.87 6.97
N SER A 441 -1.67 -41.35 8.14
CA SER A 441 -1.09 -41.47 9.49
C SER A 441 0.25 -40.79 9.85
N SER A 442 0.10 -39.72 10.65
CA SER A 442 0.73 -39.47 11.96
C SER A 442 2.21 -39.81 12.19
N SER A 443 3.00 -38.80 12.60
CA SER A 443 3.46 -38.70 14.00
C SER A 443 4.34 -37.45 14.22
N SER A 444 4.11 -36.84 15.36
CA SER A 444 4.86 -35.79 16.04
C SER A 444 6.36 -36.05 16.24
N SER A 445 7.17 -35.00 16.17
CA SER A 445 8.17 -34.71 17.22
C SER A 445 8.77 -33.30 17.07
N SER A 446 8.53 -32.51 18.10
CA SER A 446 9.19 -31.27 18.48
C SER A 446 10.71 -31.40 18.62
N HIS A 447 11.48 -30.41 18.14
CA HIS A 447 12.69 -29.96 18.82
C HIS A 447 12.91 -28.45 18.61
N ASN A 448 12.72 -27.71 19.71
CA ASN A 448 13.22 -26.37 19.94
C ASN A 448 14.66 -26.48 20.45
N THR A 449 15.59 -25.68 19.93
CA THR A 449 16.82 -25.32 20.66
C THR A 449 17.40 -24.02 20.07
N TYR A 450 17.30 -22.92 20.84
CA TYR A 450 18.29 -21.85 21.12
C TYR A 450 19.05 -21.17 19.94
N SER A 451 19.39 -19.87 19.91
CA SER A 451 19.62 -18.88 20.96
C SER A 451 19.50 -17.44 20.41
N SER A 452 19.16 -16.56 21.33
CA SER A 452 19.34 -15.12 21.35
C SER A 452 20.76 -14.66 21.03
N ASP A 453 20.89 -13.52 20.34
CA ASP A 453 21.77 -12.44 20.82
C ASP A 453 21.35 -11.06 20.33
N SER A 454 21.56 -10.13 21.26
CA SER A 454 21.17 -8.73 21.39
C SER A 454 21.94 -7.74 20.51
N GLY A 455 21.26 -6.66 20.09
CA GLY A 455 21.87 -5.50 19.43
C GLY A 455 21.02 -4.25 19.58
N SER A 456 21.46 -3.37 20.48
CA SER A 456 20.87 -2.16 21.03
C SER A 456 20.34 -1.09 20.04
N SER A 457 19.20 -0.50 20.41
CA SER A 457 18.64 0.73 19.86
C SER A 457 19.33 1.98 20.43
N CYS A 458 19.63 2.95 19.56
CA CYS A 458 19.95 4.33 19.95
C CYS A 458 18.89 5.26 19.35
N GLY A 459 18.00 5.78 20.20
CA GLY A 459 17.04 6.82 19.87
C GLY A 459 17.59 8.19 20.30
N SER A 460 17.56 9.17 19.39
CA SER A 460 17.88 10.57 19.68
C SER A 460 16.59 11.40 19.68
N SER A 461 16.21 11.86 20.88
CA SER A 461 15.15 12.82 21.15
C SER A 461 15.75 14.22 21.17
N CYS A 462 15.16 15.18 20.44
CA CYS A 462 15.51 16.60 20.49
C CYS A 462 14.72 17.30 21.60
N GLY A 463 15.40 17.65 22.69
CA GLY A 463 14.91 18.52 23.75
C GLY A 463 15.39 19.95 23.56
N GLY A 464 14.50 20.91 23.79
CA GLY A 464 14.75 22.34 23.62
C GLY A 464 15.61 22.97 24.71
N CYS A 465 16.28 24.06 24.34
CA CYS A 465 16.97 24.96 25.25
C CYS A 465 16.15 26.24 25.42
N GLY A 466 15.69 26.49 26.65
CA GLY A 466 15.41 27.81 27.17
C GLY A 466 16.64 28.35 27.89
N GLY A 467 16.88 29.65 27.79
CA GLY A 467 17.90 30.37 28.56
C GLY A 467 17.46 31.82 28.70
N GLY A 468 17.34 32.28 29.94
CA GLY A 468 17.14 33.68 30.31
C GLY A 468 18.28 34.16 31.21
N GLY A 469 18.35 35.49 31.41
CA GLY A 469 19.39 36.22 32.17
C GLY A 469 20.62 36.49 31.30
N ASP A 470 21.06 37.72 31.06
CA ASP A 470 21.08 38.91 31.95
C ASP A 470 20.40 40.17 31.39
#